data_AF-A0A098RYI2-F1
#
_entry.id   AF-A0A098RYI2-F1
#
_cell.length_a   1.000
_cell.length_b   1.000
_cell.length_c   1.000
_cell.angle_alpha   90.00
_cell.angle_beta   90.00
_cell.angle_gamma   90.00
#
_symmetry.space_group_name_H-M   'P 1'
#
loop_
_entity.id
_entity.type
_entity.pdbx_description
1 polymer ?
#
loop_
_entity_poly.entity_id
_entity_poly.type
_entity_poly.pdbx_seq_one_letter_code
_entity_poly.pdbx_strand_id
1 'polypeptide(L)'
;MKQTYWLLISLSTLLMPALLSGQPASLDSLEQLLKDDLSQDERFTINLQLANQYLKINPESGFTFAEAAMAIAEATQDKERLALAQICLADYECMNGGFEPAKTMVHQALSLDPNPSGKVRLEAYNLLGNIFFYQSQPDSARYYYTLMEAIVSGMEAPTQKGNCCLVQPRQHLPAAGATGFCCTQL
;
A
#
# COMPACT_ATOMS: atom_id res chain seq x y z
N MET A 1 3.81 -56.93 -9.17
CA MET A 1 3.97 -55.82 -8.19
C MET A 1 5.08 -54.80 -8.52
N LYS A 2 5.88 -54.92 -9.60
CA LYS A 2 6.92 -53.92 -9.93
C LYS A 2 6.51 -52.87 -10.97
N GLN A 3 5.42 -53.09 -11.70
CA GLN A 3 5.03 -52.26 -12.85
C GLN A 3 4.14 -51.07 -12.47
N THR A 4 3.41 -51.15 -11.35
CA THR A 4 2.61 -50.05 -10.80
C THR A 4 3.46 -48.95 -10.16
N TYR A 5 4.67 -49.28 -9.69
CA TYR A 5 5.61 -48.30 -9.12
C TYR A 5 6.17 -47.34 -10.18
N TRP A 6 6.39 -47.81 -11.41
CA TRP A 6 6.90 -46.96 -12.49
C TRP A 6 5.89 -45.90 -12.96
N LEU A 7 4.59 -46.23 -12.94
CA LEU A 7 3.52 -45.28 -13.28
C LEU A 7 3.29 -44.22 -12.19
N LEU A 8 3.53 -44.55 -10.92
CA LEU A 8 3.44 -43.59 -9.82
C LEU A 8 4.62 -42.61 -9.80
N ILE A 9 5.82 -43.04 -10.21
CA ILE A 9 7.00 -42.18 -10.32
C ILE A 9 6.88 -41.22 -11.52
N SER A 10 6.31 -41.66 -12.66
CA SER A 10 6.10 -40.77 -13.81
C SER A 10 5.00 -39.73 -13.57
N LEU A 11 4.01 -40.03 -12.72
CA LEU A 11 2.94 -39.09 -12.37
C LEU A 11 3.43 -38.01 -11.40
N SER A 12 4.41 -38.30 -10.54
CA SER A 12 4.95 -37.33 -9.59
C SER A 12 5.88 -36.30 -10.24
N THR A 13 6.59 -36.66 -11.32
CA THR A 13 7.47 -35.73 -12.05
C THR A 13 6.71 -34.77 -12.96
N LEU A 14 5.49 -35.13 -13.39
CA LEU A 14 4.65 -34.28 -14.23
C LEU A 14 3.93 -33.15 -13.45
N LEU A 15 3.81 -33.29 -12.11
CA LEU A 15 3.11 -32.33 -11.24
C LEU A 15 4.01 -31.25 -10.62
N MET A 16 5.33 -31.37 -10.76
CA MET A 16 6.29 -30.44 -10.12
C MET A 16 6.55 -29.11 -10.86
N PRO A 17 6.43 -28.98 -12.20
CA PRO A 17 6.69 -27.70 -12.86
C PRO A 17 5.65 -26.60 -12.56
N ALA A 18 4.43 -26.97 -12.14
CA ALA A 18 3.35 -26.01 -11.90
C ALA A 18 3.48 -25.23 -10.57
N LEU A 19 4.44 -25.59 -9.71
CA LEU A 19 4.67 -24.94 -8.42
C LEU A 19 5.67 -23.77 -8.48
N LEU A 20 6.35 -23.54 -9.62
CA LEU A 20 7.38 -22.50 -9.73
C LEU A 20 6.86 -21.14 -10.25
N SER A 21 5.68 -21.05 -10.85
CA SER A 21 5.18 -19.82 -11.48
C SER A 21 4.59 -18.78 -10.50
N GLY A 22 4.91 -18.87 -9.21
CA GLY A 22 4.37 -17.99 -8.16
C GLY A 22 5.40 -17.42 -7.19
N GLN A 23 6.70 -17.57 -7.43
CA GLN A 23 7.68 -16.92 -6.55
C GLN A 23 7.72 -15.41 -6.81
N PRO A 24 7.74 -14.56 -5.77
CA PRO A 24 7.92 -13.13 -5.95
C PRO A 24 9.22 -12.89 -6.71
N ALA A 25 9.16 -12.06 -7.76
CA ALA A 25 10.34 -11.73 -8.55
C ALA A 25 11.41 -11.13 -7.64
N SER A 26 12.65 -11.63 -7.73
CA SER A 26 13.77 -11.05 -6.98
C SER A 26 14.06 -9.65 -7.50
N LEU A 27 14.60 -8.79 -6.62
CA LEU A 27 15.04 -7.44 -6.97
C LEU A 27 15.96 -7.43 -8.20
N ASP A 28 16.97 -8.29 -8.22
CA ASP A 28 17.89 -8.45 -9.34
C ASP A 28 17.18 -8.79 -10.66
N SER A 29 16.13 -9.61 -10.59
CA SER A 29 15.35 -9.99 -11.78
C SER A 29 14.56 -8.79 -12.31
N LEU A 30 13.95 -8.01 -11.42
CA LEU A 30 13.18 -6.82 -11.78
C LEU A 30 14.06 -5.72 -12.35
N GLU A 31 15.24 -5.48 -11.76
CA GLU A 31 16.22 -4.53 -12.31
C GLU A 31 16.76 -4.96 -13.67
N GLN A 32 16.97 -6.26 -13.85
CA GLN A 32 17.43 -6.78 -15.14
C GLN A 32 16.36 -6.58 -16.22
N LEU A 33 15.08 -6.79 -15.91
CA LEU A 33 13.97 -6.54 -16.83
C LEU A 33 13.90 -5.07 -17.28
N LEU A 34 14.25 -4.10 -16.43
CA LEU A 34 14.26 -2.67 -16.81
C LEU A 34 15.24 -2.33 -17.94
N LYS A 35 16.23 -3.19 -18.21
CA LYS A 35 17.21 -3.02 -19.29
C LYS A 35 16.67 -3.39 -20.67
N ASP A 36 15.56 -4.13 -20.71
CA ASP A 36 14.92 -4.55 -21.96
C ASP A 36 14.05 -3.42 -22.55
N ASP A 37 13.61 -3.62 -23.80
CA ASP A 37 12.66 -2.72 -24.44
C ASP A 37 11.23 -2.98 -23.94
N LEU A 38 10.90 -2.28 -22.86
CA LEU A 38 9.60 -2.37 -22.18
C LEU A 38 8.68 -1.21 -22.53
N SER A 39 7.38 -1.50 -22.58
CA SER A 39 6.34 -0.48 -22.64
C SER A 39 6.35 0.40 -21.38
N GLN A 40 5.78 1.61 -21.48
CA GLN A 40 5.65 2.50 -20.32
C GLN A 40 4.82 1.87 -19.19
N ASP A 41 3.86 1.00 -19.54
CA ASP A 41 3.03 0.31 -18.56
C ASP A 41 3.83 -0.72 -17.73
N GLU A 42 4.62 -1.55 -18.41
CA GLU A 42 5.50 -2.51 -17.77
C GLU A 42 6.57 -1.81 -16.93
N ARG A 43 7.18 -0.74 -17.47
CA ARG A 43 8.14 0.09 -16.73
C ARG A 43 7.53 0.69 -15.48
N PHE A 44 6.32 1.23 -15.55
CA PHE A 44 5.62 1.77 -14.39
C PHE A 44 5.44 0.69 -13.32
N THR A 45 4.93 -0.48 -13.72
CA THR A 45 4.66 -1.58 -12.79
C THR A 45 5.92 -2.09 -12.11
N ILE A 46 7.00 -2.28 -12.86
CA ILE A 46 8.28 -2.75 -12.32
C ILE A 46 8.90 -1.69 -11.39
N ASN A 47 8.91 -0.42 -11.78
CA ASN A 47 9.42 0.67 -10.93
C ASN A 47 8.63 0.75 -9.61
N LEU A 48 7.31 0.63 -9.64
CA LEU A 48 6.48 0.63 -8.43
C LEU A 48 6.81 -0.57 -7.51
N GLN A 49 7.02 -1.75 -8.10
CA GLN A 49 7.41 -2.95 -7.34
C GLN A 49 8.80 -2.81 -6.72
N LEU A 50 9.77 -2.30 -7.48
CA LEU A 50 11.12 -2.04 -7.01
C LEU A 50 11.12 -0.99 -5.91
N ALA A 51 10.36 0.10 -6.06
CA ALA A 51 10.20 1.11 -5.02
C ALA A 51 9.72 0.49 -3.70
N ASN A 52 8.60 -0.24 -3.72
CA ASN A 52 8.02 -0.87 -2.53
C ASN A 52 8.96 -1.87 -1.83
N GLN A 53 9.80 -2.56 -2.59
CA GLN A 53 10.76 -3.51 -2.02
C GLN A 53 12.02 -2.80 -1.49
N TYR A 54 12.58 -1.87 -2.27
CA TYR A 54 13.78 -1.16 -1.88
C TYR A 54 13.57 -0.18 -0.75
N LEU A 55 12.40 0.44 -0.60
CA LEU A 55 12.14 1.36 0.52
C LEU A 55 12.38 0.73 1.91
N LYS A 56 12.27 -0.60 2.01
CA LYS A 56 12.51 -1.35 3.26
C LYS A 56 13.97 -1.77 3.47
N ILE A 57 14.80 -1.70 2.42
CA ILE A 57 16.15 -2.26 2.39
C ILE A 57 17.18 -1.15 2.15
N ASN A 58 16.94 -0.34 1.12
CA ASN A 58 17.71 0.83 0.72
C ASN A 58 16.74 1.95 0.27
N PRO A 59 16.33 2.86 1.18
CA PRO A 59 15.38 3.92 0.89
C PRO A 59 15.76 4.83 -0.29
N GLU A 60 17.05 5.09 -0.51
CA GLU A 60 17.52 5.93 -1.62
C GLU A 60 17.24 5.29 -2.99
N SER A 61 17.50 3.97 -3.12
CA SER A 61 17.13 3.23 -4.32
C SER A 61 15.62 3.19 -4.49
N GLY A 62 14.88 2.96 -3.40
CA GLY A 62 13.42 2.96 -3.40
C GLY A 62 12.82 4.28 -3.88
N PHE A 63 13.37 5.40 -3.41
CA PHE A 63 13.03 6.74 -3.86
C PHE A 63 13.27 6.93 -5.37
N THR A 64 14.45 6.51 -5.86
CA THR A 64 14.79 6.60 -7.29
C THR A 64 13.77 5.88 -8.16
N PHE A 65 13.35 4.67 -7.78
CA PHE A 65 12.32 3.92 -8.51
C PHE A 65 10.92 4.54 -8.37
N ALA A 66 10.60 5.12 -7.21
CA ALA A 66 9.34 5.84 -7.01
C ALA A 66 9.25 7.11 -7.89
N GLU A 67 10.35 7.87 -8.03
CA GLU A 67 10.43 9.01 -8.95
C GLU A 67 10.27 8.58 -10.41
N ALA A 68 10.89 7.46 -10.80
CA ALA A 68 10.71 6.92 -12.14
C ALA A 68 9.24 6.52 -12.41
N ALA A 69 8.56 5.90 -11.44
CA ALA A 69 7.14 5.60 -11.55
C ALA A 69 6.28 6.88 -11.64
N MET A 70 6.62 7.91 -10.86
CA MET A 70 5.95 9.21 -10.88
C MET A 70 6.06 9.88 -12.25
N ALA A 71 7.26 9.94 -12.84
CA ALA A 71 7.47 10.56 -14.15
C ALA A 71 6.61 9.91 -15.25
N ILE A 72 6.45 8.58 -15.21
CA ILE A 72 5.58 7.85 -16.14
C ILE A 72 4.09 8.16 -15.88
N ALA A 73 3.70 8.22 -14.61
CA ALA A 73 2.32 8.55 -14.22
C ALA A 73 1.94 9.98 -14.64
N GLU A 74 2.85 10.95 -14.49
CA GLU A 74 2.67 12.33 -14.93
C GLU A 74 2.52 12.43 -16.46
N ALA A 75 3.36 11.71 -17.20
CA ALA A 75 3.32 11.69 -18.66
C ALA A 75 2.01 11.10 -19.21
N THR A 76 1.39 10.16 -18.48
CA THR A 76 0.14 9.50 -18.87
C THR A 76 -1.11 10.18 -18.31
N GLN A 77 -0.95 11.10 -17.35
CA GLN A 77 -2.03 11.76 -16.60
C GLN A 77 -3.00 10.78 -15.92
N ASP A 78 -2.53 9.56 -15.65
CA ASP A 78 -3.31 8.52 -15.00
C ASP A 78 -3.35 8.77 -13.49
N LYS A 79 -4.54 9.12 -12.99
CA LYS A 79 -4.74 9.51 -11.59
C LYS A 79 -4.47 8.36 -10.61
N GLU A 80 -4.76 7.12 -10.97
CA GLU A 80 -4.47 5.97 -10.12
C GLU A 80 -2.96 5.78 -10.00
N ARG A 81 -2.25 5.86 -11.13
CA ARG A 81 -0.78 5.75 -11.15
C ARG A 81 -0.09 6.89 -10.40
N LEU A 82 -0.59 8.12 -10.56
CA LEU A 82 -0.10 9.29 -9.84
C LEU A 82 -0.25 9.07 -8.34
N ALA A 83 -1.42 8.62 -7.89
CA ALA A 83 -1.67 8.31 -6.49
C ALA A 83 -0.75 7.20 -5.96
N LEU A 84 -0.57 6.11 -6.71
CA LEU A 84 0.32 5.00 -6.31
C LEU A 84 1.78 5.44 -6.20
N ALA A 85 2.30 6.17 -7.19
CA ALA A 85 3.66 6.69 -7.14
C ALA A 85 3.83 7.69 -5.98
N GLN A 86 2.83 8.54 -5.75
CA GLN A 86 2.83 9.47 -4.62
C GLN A 86 2.86 8.76 -3.26
N ILE A 87 2.18 7.61 -3.12
CA ILE A 87 2.23 6.79 -1.91
C ILE A 87 3.63 6.23 -1.68
N CYS A 88 4.33 5.76 -2.71
CA CYS A 88 5.72 5.29 -2.56
C CYS A 88 6.67 6.42 -2.12
N LEU A 89 6.50 7.63 -2.65
CA LEU A 89 7.26 8.80 -2.21
C LEU A 89 6.92 9.20 -0.77
N ALA A 90 5.66 9.06 -0.36
CA ALA A 90 5.26 9.28 1.03
C ALA A 90 5.86 8.24 1.98
N ASP A 91 6.01 6.98 1.55
CA ASP A 91 6.67 5.93 2.33
C ASP A 91 8.17 6.24 2.48
N TYR A 92 8.83 6.77 1.45
CA TYR A 92 10.18 7.31 1.59
C TYR A 92 10.30 8.41 2.64
N GLU A 93 9.40 9.40 2.62
CA GLU A 93 9.34 10.44 3.66
C GLU A 93 9.15 9.83 5.06
N CYS A 94 8.29 8.81 5.18
CA CYS A 94 8.10 8.07 6.43
C CYS A 94 9.40 7.39 6.90
N MET A 95 10.15 6.75 5.98
CA MET A 95 11.44 6.11 6.30
C MET A 95 12.50 7.12 6.76
N ASN A 96 12.40 8.37 6.32
CA ASN A 96 13.26 9.48 6.76
C ASN A 96 12.73 10.22 8.01
N GLY A 97 11.66 9.74 8.63
CA GLY A 97 11.04 10.35 9.82
C GLY A 97 10.09 11.53 9.51
N GLY A 98 9.86 11.83 8.24
CA GLY A 98 8.92 12.83 7.72
C GLY A 98 7.45 12.39 7.79
N PHE A 99 6.95 12.04 8.98
CA PHE A 99 5.61 11.48 9.15
C PHE A 99 4.46 12.44 8.78
N GLU A 100 4.55 13.73 9.12
CA GLU A 100 3.50 14.71 8.77
C GLU A 100 3.45 15.03 7.27
N PRO A 101 4.59 15.27 6.59
CA PRO A 101 4.64 15.33 5.13
C PRO A 101 4.08 14.07 4.47
N ALA A 102 4.49 12.88 4.93
CA ALA A 102 4.00 11.61 4.41
C ALA A 102 2.47 11.50 4.50
N LYS A 103 1.87 11.78 5.66
CA LYS A 103 0.40 11.78 5.82
C LYS A 103 -0.28 12.74 4.85
N THR A 104 0.27 13.94 4.68
CA THR A 104 -0.28 14.93 3.74
C THR A 104 -0.28 14.39 2.31
N MET A 105 0.83 13.78 1.89
CA MET A 105 0.96 13.17 0.57
C MET A 105 -0.01 11.98 0.39
N VAL A 106 -0.19 11.15 1.41
CA VAL A 106 -1.15 10.02 1.33
C VAL A 106 -2.59 10.52 1.21
N HIS A 107 -2.98 11.57 1.95
CA HIS A 107 -4.31 12.15 1.83
C HIS A 107 -4.55 12.80 0.46
N GLN A 108 -3.53 13.42 -0.12
CA GLN A 108 -3.59 13.92 -1.50
C GLN A 108 -3.74 12.77 -2.50
N ALA A 109 -2.98 11.68 -2.36
CA ALA A 109 -3.13 10.49 -3.22
C ALA A 109 -4.56 9.91 -3.16
N LEU A 110 -5.15 9.81 -1.97
CA LEU A 110 -6.54 9.39 -1.78
C LEU A 110 -7.58 10.32 -2.43
N SER A 111 -7.22 11.59 -2.67
CA SER A 111 -8.10 12.54 -3.36
C SER A 111 -8.01 12.44 -4.89
N LEU A 112 -6.92 11.87 -5.41
CA LEU A 112 -6.70 11.68 -6.86
C LEU A 112 -7.52 10.49 -7.39
N ASP A 113 -7.55 9.38 -6.64
CA ASP A 113 -8.33 8.19 -6.96
C ASP A 113 -9.46 7.96 -5.93
N PRO A 114 -10.71 8.33 -6.27
CA PRO A 114 -11.84 8.15 -5.37
C PRO A 114 -12.32 6.69 -5.28
N ASN A 115 -11.71 5.74 -6.00
CA ASN A 115 -12.14 4.34 -5.99
C ASN A 115 -12.17 3.78 -4.55
N PRO A 116 -13.35 3.36 -4.05
CA PRO A 116 -13.51 2.89 -2.68
C PRO A 116 -12.84 1.53 -2.42
N SER A 117 -12.51 0.78 -3.48
CA SER A 117 -11.92 -0.56 -3.37
C SER A 117 -10.67 -0.73 -4.23
N GLY A 118 -10.10 0.39 -4.67
CA GLY A 118 -8.91 0.42 -5.52
C GLY A 118 -7.61 0.15 -4.75
N LYS A 119 -6.58 -0.23 -5.51
CA LYS A 119 -5.23 -0.48 -4.98
C LYS A 119 -4.68 0.72 -4.20
N VAL A 120 -4.95 1.95 -4.68
CA VAL A 120 -4.55 3.20 -4.03
C VAL A 120 -4.99 3.24 -2.56
N ARG A 121 -6.24 2.88 -2.29
CA ARG A 121 -6.80 2.95 -0.94
C ARG A 121 -6.19 1.91 -0.01
N LEU A 122 -5.94 0.71 -0.53
CA LEU A 122 -5.25 -0.36 0.22
C LEU A 122 -3.84 0.08 0.62
N GLU A 123 -3.06 0.58 -0.33
CA GLU A 123 -1.69 1.04 -0.08
C GLU A 123 -1.66 2.26 0.87
N ALA A 124 -2.59 3.20 0.67
CA ALA A 124 -2.73 4.37 1.53
C ALA A 124 -3.07 4.01 2.98
N TYR A 125 -4.03 3.11 3.21
CA TYR A 125 -4.40 2.69 4.57
C TYR A 125 -3.31 1.86 5.24
N ASN A 126 -2.61 1.02 4.47
CA ASN A 126 -1.42 0.33 4.96
C ASN A 126 -0.36 1.32 5.44
N LEU A 127 -0.03 2.33 4.63
CA LEU A 127 0.98 3.33 4.98
C LEU A 127 0.54 4.22 6.15
N LEU A 128 -0.71 4.67 6.20
CA LEU A 128 -1.23 5.41 7.36
C LEU A 128 -1.17 4.58 8.63
N GLY A 129 -1.53 3.29 8.55
CA GLY A 129 -1.38 2.34 9.65
C GLY A 129 0.06 2.27 10.15
N ASN A 130 1.03 2.12 9.24
CA ASN A 130 2.45 2.11 9.55
C ASN A 130 2.91 3.42 10.19
N ILE A 131 2.52 4.57 9.64
CA ILE A 131 2.87 5.89 10.19
C ILE A 131 2.39 6.02 11.63
N PHE A 132 1.11 5.71 11.91
CA PHE A 132 0.58 5.78 13.28
C PHE A 132 1.23 4.75 14.20
N PHE A 133 1.62 3.59 13.70
CA PHE A 133 2.36 2.59 14.45
C PHE A 133 3.74 3.12 14.86
N TYR A 134 4.50 3.71 13.93
CA TYR A 134 5.80 4.34 14.21
C TYR A 134 5.68 5.54 15.17
N GLN A 135 4.58 6.30 15.09
CA GLN A 135 4.26 7.37 16.03
C GLN A 135 3.74 6.88 17.40
N SER A 136 3.81 5.57 17.70
CA SER A 136 3.34 4.97 18.96
C SER A 136 1.84 5.24 19.26
N GLN A 137 1.02 5.32 18.21
CA GLN A 137 -0.44 5.48 18.27
C GLN A 137 -1.15 4.21 17.78
N PRO A 138 -1.10 3.11 18.54
CA PRO A 138 -1.57 1.79 18.07
C PRO A 138 -3.08 1.73 17.81
N ASP A 139 -3.89 2.53 18.49
CA ASP A 139 -5.35 2.58 18.25
C ASP A 139 -5.66 3.18 16.87
N SER A 140 -4.98 4.28 16.51
CA SER A 140 -5.07 4.88 15.18
C SER A 140 -4.53 3.94 14.10
N ALA A 141 -3.41 3.25 14.37
CA ALA A 141 -2.86 2.26 13.45
C ALA A 141 -3.84 1.11 13.17
N ARG A 142 -4.42 0.54 14.25
CA ARG A 142 -5.43 -0.52 14.16
C ARG A 142 -6.62 -0.07 13.32
N TYR A 143 -7.10 1.16 13.52
CA TYR A 143 -8.21 1.70 12.74
C TYR A 143 -7.95 1.61 11.22
N TYR A 144 -6.79 2.06 10.74
CA TYR A 144 -6.47 1.99 9.31
C TYR A 144 -6.29 0.56 8.79
N TYR A 145 -5.67 -0.33 9.56
CA TYR A 145 -5.59 -1.73 9.17
C TYR A 145 -6.97 -2.40 9.06
N THR A 146 -7.89 -2.08 9.97
CA THR A 146 -9.29 -2.56 9.89
C THR A 146 -10.00 -2.02 8.66
N LEU A 147 -9.76 -0.76 8.26
CA LEU A 147 -10.31 -0.22 7.01
C LEU A 147 -9.77 -0.97 5.79
N MET A 148 -8.48 -1.28 5.76
CA MET A 148 -7.86 -2.06 4.69
C MET A 148 -8.44 -3.49 4.63
N GLU A 149 -8.58 -4.16 5.77
CA GLU A 149 -9.16 -5.51 5.87
C GLU A 149 -10.62 -5.55 5.39
N ALA A 150 -11.41 -4.51 5.70
CA ALA A 150 -12.79 -4.39 5.22
C ALA A 150 -12.84 -4.38 3.68
N ILE A 151 -11.97 -3.60 3.03
CA ILE A 151 -11.87 -3.55 1.56
C ILE A 151 -11.50 -4.91 0.98
N VAL A 152 -10.47 -5.56 1.53
CA VAL A 152 -10.01 -6.89 1.06
C VAL A 152 -11.11 -7.94 1.23
N SER A 153 -11.90 -7.84 2.30
CA SER A 153 -13.01 -8.77 2.58
C SER A 153 -14.28 -8.46 1.78
N GLY A 154 -14.28 -7.42 0.95
CA GLY A 154 -15.47 -6.97 0.21
C GLY A 154 -16.56 -6.41 1.14
N MET A 155 -16.23 -6.11 2.39
CA MET A 155 -17.13 -5.41 3.31
C MET A 155 -17.05 -3.92 2.99
N GLU A 156 -18.19 -3.24 2.90
CA GLU A 156 -18.18 -1.78 2.81
C GLU A 156 -17.40 -1.22 4.00
N ALA A 157 -16.44 -0.32 3.72
CA ALA A 157 -15.59 0.28 4.73
C ALA A 157 -16.48 0.81 5.87
N PRO A 158 -16.17 0.50 7.15
CA PRO A 158 -17.04 0.86 8.26
C PRO A 158 -17.29 2.37 8.20
N THR A 159 -18.52 2.73 7.86
CA THR A 159 -18.89 4.13 7.70
C THR A 159 -18.76 4.80 9.07
N GLN A 160 -18.15 5.98 9.08
CA GLN A 160 -17.89 6.78 10.27
C GLN A 160 -19.16 7.09 11.10
N LYS A 161 -20.35 6.77 10.58
CA LYS A 161 -21.66 6.94 11.22
C LYS A 161 -21.91 6.01 12.42
N GLY A 162 -21.12 4.95 12.63
CA GLY A 162 -21.35 4.00 13.74
C GLY A 162 -20.48 4.20 14.98
N ASN A 163 -19.30 4.83 14.86
CA ASN A 163 -18.25 4.78 15.88
C ASN A 163 -17.71 6.16 16.29
N CYS A 164 -18.60 7.15 16.45
CA CYS A 164 -18.26 8.45 17.03
C CYS A 164 -17.72 8.37 18.48
N CYS A 165 -17.62 7.18 19.08
CA CYS A 165 -17.20 6.99 20.47
C CYS A 165 -15.83 6.34 20.69
N LEU A 166 -15.06 5.92 19.66
CA LEU A 166 -13.86 5.10 19.93
C LEU A 166 -12.49 5.61 19.50
N VAL A 167 -12.32 6.70 18.75
CA VAL A 167 -10.97 7.25 18.55
C VAL A 167 -11.01 8.77 18.39
N GLN A 168 -11.00 9.50 19.50
CA GLN A 168 -10.38 10.82 19.51
C GLN A 168 -9.01 10.67 20.17
N PRO A 169 -7.92 11.18 19.56
CA PRO A 169 -6.64 11.24 20.24
C PRO A 169 -6.83 12.07 21.51
N ARG A 170 -6.44 11.48 22.64
CA ARG A 170 -6.56 12.09 23.97
C ARG A 170 -5.66 13.34 24.01
N GLN A 171 -6.14 14.46 23.50
CA GLN A 171 -5.49 15.74 23.72
C GLN A 171 -5.70 16.08 25.19
N HIS A 172 -4.61 16.03 25.96
CA HIS A 172 -4.57 16.68 27.25
C HIS A 172 -4.86 18.17 27.03
N LEU A 173 -6.05 18.62 27.41
CA LEU A 173 -6.30 20.02 27.74
C LEU A 173 -7.13 20.13 29.04
N PRO A 174 -6.90 21.18 29.83
CA PRO A 174 -7.33 21.28 31.21
C PRO A 174 -8.80 21.70 31.32
N ALA A 175 -9.33 21.50 32.53
CA ALA A 175 -10.66 21.93 32.93
C ALA A 175 -10.87 23.43 32.70
N ALA A 176 -11.93 23.81 31.97
CA ALA A 176 -12.90 24.84 32.33
C ALA A 176 -13.82 25.20 31.15
N GLY A 177 -15.14 24.96 31.34
CA GLY A 177 -16.19 25.89 30.95
C GLY A 177 -16.65 25.94 29.48
N ALA A 178 -17.98 26.09 29.34
CA ALA A 178 -18.72 26.59 28.18
C ALA A 178 -19.14 25.59 27.07
N THR A 179 -20.32 25.02 27.29
CA THR A 179 -21.49 25.07 26.40
C THR A 179 -21.29 24.93 24.87
N GLY A 180 -21.64 23.74 24.38
CA GLY A 180 -22.73 23.55 23.42
C GLY A 180 -22.39 23.69 21.94
N PHE A 181 -22.46 22.58 21.20
CA PHE A 181 -23.04 22.54 19.86
C PHE A 181 -23.67 21.17 19.59
N CYS A 182 -25.00 21.19 19.45
CA CYS A 182 -25.82 20.07 18.98
C CYS A 182 -25.46 19.73 17.54
N CYS A 183 -25.25 18.44 17.26
CA CYS A 183 -25.38 17.88 15.92
C CYS A 183 -26.82 18.09 15.42
N THR A 184 -26.98 18.73 14.26
CA THR A 184 -28.20 18.63 13.46
C THR A 184 -27.90 17.75 12.25
N GLN A 185 -28.75 16.74 12.06
CA GLN A 185 -28.74 15.82 10.93
C GLN A 185 -29.17 16.57 9.65
N LEU A 186 -28.40 16.40 8.57
CA LEU A 186 -28.80 15.77 7.30
C LEU A 186 -27.56 15.53 6.44
#